data_AF-A0A1I6EW74-F1
#
_entry.id   AF-A0A1I6EW74-F1
#
_cell.length_a   1.000
_cell.length_b   1.000
_cell.length_c   1.000
_cell.angle_alpha   90.00
_cell.angle_beta   90.00
_cell.angle_gamma   90.00
#
_symmetry.space_group_name_H-M   'P 1'
#
loop_
_entity.id
_entity.type
_entity.pdbx_description
1 polymer ?
#
loop_
_entity_poly.entity_id
_entity_poly.type
_entity_poly.pdbx_seq_one_letter_code
_entity_poly.pdbx_strand_id
1 'polypeptide(L)'
;MMIKLLLAPGPDAAADIVSWPDETAAGYCLRLNLDPSQIAIHVPDGPDGEQLLASFLRKLSQHAGLLAAVLEPKSGTGWVGGMPDKL
;
A
#
# COMPACT_ATOMS: atom_id res chain seq x y z
N MET A 1 -17.25 -13.95 -3.01
CA MET A 1 -16.23 -14.27 -4.04
C MET A 1 -14.91 -13.63 -3.61
N MET A 2 -13.78 -14.32 -3.70
CA MET A 2 -12.47 -13.82 -3.26
C MET A 2 -11.59 -13.56 -4.49
N ILE A 3 -11.06 -12.35 -4.62
CA ILE A 3 -10.07 -12.02 -5.66
C ILE A 3 -8.69 -12.16 -5.01
N LYS A 4 -7.83 -12.99 -5.61
CA LYS A 4 -6.41 -13.08 -5.25
C LYS A 4 -5.61 -12.32 -6.29
N LEU A 5 -4.71 -11.46 -5.83
CA LEU A 5 -3.88 -10.64 -6.68
C LEU A 5 -2.41 -10.84 -6.30
N LEU A 6 -1.58 -11.16 -7.29
CA LEU A 6 -0.13 -11.14 -7.15
C LEU A 6 0.38 -9.95 -7.95
N LEU A 7 1.12 -9.06 -7.29
CA LEU A 7 1.65 -7.84 -7.90
C LEU A 7 3.14 -7.72 -7.62
N ALA A 8 3.87 -7.23 -8.61
CA ALA A 8 5.26 -6.80 -8.50
C ALA A 8 5.31 -5.32 -8.91
N PRO A 9 5.33 -4.38 -7.94
CA PRO A 9 5.35 -2.96 -8.26
C PRO A 9 6.63 -2.57 -9.01
N GLY A 10 6.48 -1.79 -10.07
CA GLY A 10 7.61 -1.18 -10.79
C GLY A 10 8.28 -0.02 -10.02
N PRO A 11 9.37 0.55 -10.55
CA PRO A 11 10.13 1.61 -9.89
C PRO A 11 9.32 2.90 -9.64
N ASP A 12 8.31 3.16 -10.46
CA ASP A 12 7.43 4.34 -10.38
C ASP A 12 6.09 4.02 -9.68
N ALA A 13 5.99 2.89 -8.99
CA ALA A 13 4.77 2.54 -8.27
C ALA A 13 4.50 3.52 -7.12
N ALA A 14 3.26 3.99 -7.03
CA ALA A 14 2.85 5.03 -6.09
C ALA A 14 1.36 4.91 -5.73
N ALA A 15 0.96 5.60 -4.66
CA ALA A 15 -0.43 5.73 -4.26
C ALA A 15 -0.84 7.21 -4.27
N ASP A 16 -1.90 7.54 -5.00
CA ASP A 16 -2.42 8.90 -5.15
C ASP A 16 -3.90 8.99 -4.78
N ILE A 17 -4.36 10.18 -4.43
CA ILE A 17 -5.79 10.50 -4.34
C ILE A 17 -6.17 11.25 -5.62
N VAL A 18 -7.16 10.74 -6.35
CA VAL A 18 -7.66 11.39 -7.58
C VAL A 18 -9.18 11.51 -7.54
N SER A 19 -9.71 12.46 -8.29
CA SER A 19 -11.15 12.55 -8.52
C SER A 19 -11.62 11.35 -9.34
N TRP A 20 -12.79 10.83 -9.01
CA TRP A 20 -13.45 9.82 -9.83
C TRP A 20 -13.80 10.42 -11.20
N PRO A 21 -13.55 9.73 -12.31
CA PRO A 21 -13.73 10.29 -13.66
C PRO A 21 -15.19 10.54 -14.05
N ASP A 22 -16.17 10.07 -13.28
CA ASP A 22 -17.59 10.34 -13.55
C ASP A 22 -17.99 11.72 -12.99
N GLU A 23 -18.35 12.63 -13.89
CA GLU A 23 -18.73 14.01 -13.58
C GLU A 23 -20.01 14.11 -12.72
N THR A 24 -20.79 13.04 -12.61
CA THR A 24 -22.07 13.03 -11.90
C THR A 24 -21.96 12.73 -10.41
N ALA A 25 -20.82 12.20 -9.96
CA ALA A 25 -20.55 11.91 -8.56
C ALA A 25 -19.25 12.59 -8.15
N ALA A 26 -19.35 13.64 -7.31
CA ALA A 26 -18.19 14.27 -6.69
C ALA A 26 -17.52 13.29 -5.70
N GLY A 27 -16.77 12.33 -6.22
CA GLY A 27 -16.12 11.27 -5.48
C GLY A 27 -14.60 11.35 -5.59
N TYR A 28 -13.91 10.95 -4.54
CA TYR A 28 -12.48 10.73 -4.55
C TYR A 28 -12.20 9.22 -4.56
N CYS A 29 -11.11 8.80 -5.19
CA CYS A 29 -10.63 7.43 -5.11
C CYS A 29 -9.16 7.38 -4.70
N LEU A 30 -8.79 6.29 -4.01
CA LEU A 30 -7.39 5.92 -3.83
C LEU A 30 -6.95 5.15 -5.07
N ARG A 31 -5.97 5.68 -5.80
CA ARG A 31 -5.37 5.02 -6.95
C ARG A 31 -4.01 4.46 -6.57
N LEU A 32 -3.83 3.17 -6.76
CA LEU A 32 -2.55 2.47 -6.68
C LEU A 32 -2.00 2.33 -8.11
N ASN A 33 -0.94 3.07 -8.41
CA ASN A 33 -0.15 2.88 -9.62
C ASN A 33 0.88 1.79 -9.35
N LEU A 34 0.87 0.75 -10.17
CA LEU A 34 1.73 -0.42 -10.01
C LEU A 34 2.82 -0.51 -11.07
N ASP A 35 2.70 0.32 -12.12
CA ASP A 35 3.56 0.34 -13.31
C ASP A 35 3.63 -1.00 -14.06
N PRO A 36 2.93 -1.18 -15.20
CA PRO A 36 2.05 -0.21 -15.90
C PRO A 36 0.58 -0.27 -15.45
N SER A 37 0.23 -1.19 -14.54
CA SER A 37 -1.16 -1.42 -14.12
C SER A 37 -1.63 -0.45 -13.04
N GLN A 38 -2.95 -0.31 -12.88
CA GLN A 38 -3.55 0.55 -11.86
C GLN A 38 -4.75 -0.13 -11.17
N ILE A 39 -4.94 0.18 -9.89
CA ILE A 39 -6.14 -0.17 -9.12
C ILE A 39 -6.72 1.09 -8.53
N ALA A 40 -8.01 1.36 -8.77
CA ALA A 40 -8.74 2.45 -8.13
C ALA A 40 -9.76 1.91 -7.13
N ILE A 41 -9.72 2.42 -5.91
CA ILE A 41 -10.67 2.10 -4.84
C ILE A 41 -11.59 3.31 -4.66
N HIS A 42 -12.83 3.18 -5.13
CA HIS A 42 -13.86 4.22 -5.06
C HIS A 42 -14.70 4.12 -3.78
N VAL A 43 -15.33 5.23 -3.41
CA VAL A 43 -16.31 5.29 -2.32
C VAL A 43 -17.52 4.39 -2.68
N PRO A 44 -17.96 3.48 -1.79
CA PRO A 44 -19.18 2.73 -2.00
C PRO A 44 -20.41 3.64 -2.08
N ASP A 45 -21.43 3.25 -2.82
CA ASP A 45 -22.70 3.97 -2.84
C ASP A 45 -23.39 3.95 -1.47
N GLY A 46 -24.22 4.98 -1.22
CA GLY A 46 -25.05 5.09 -0.02
C GLY A 46 -24.52 6.09 1.03
N PRO A 47 -25.33 6.38 2.07
CA PRO A 47 -25.07 7.49 3.01
C PRO A 47 -23.81 7.28 3.87
N ASP A 48 -23.40 6.04 4.10
CA ASP A 48 -22.26 5.70 4.97
C ASP A 48 -20.99 5.33 4.18
N GLY A 49 -21.02 5.43 2.85
CA GLY A 49 -19.93 4.96 1.97
C GLY A 49 -18.57 5.55 2.32
N GLU A 50 -18.51 6.86 2.56
CA GLU A 50 -17.28 7.56 2.96
C GLU A 50 -16.72 7.04 4.28
N GLN A 51 -17.58 6.80 5.26
CA GLN A 51 -17.20 6.36 6.60
C GLN A 51 -16.70 4.91 6.57
N LEU A 52 -17.35 4.06 5.77
CA LEU A 52 -16.94 2.68 5.52
C LEU A 52 -15.58 2.64 4.83
N LEU A 53 -15.38 3.43 3.76
CA LEU A 53 -14.11 3.49 3.06
C LEU A 53 -13.01 4.04 3.97
N ALA A 54 -13.26 5.12 4.70
CA ALA A 54 -12.29 5.70 5.63
C ALA A 54 -11.86 4.70 6.73
N SER A 55 -12.80 3.94 7.29
CA SER A 55 -12.52 2.88 8.27
C SER A 55 -11.65 1.77 7.66
N PHE A 56 -11.98 1.34 6.45
CA PHE A 56 -11.20 0.33 5.73
C PHE A 56 -9.78 0.81 5.40
N LEU A 57 -9.62 2.03 4.87
CA LEU A 57 -8.32 2.58 4.49
C LEU A 57 -7.39 2.76 5.70
N ARG A 58 -7.91 3.14 6.87
CA ARG A 58 -7.12 3.18 8.11
C ARG A 58 -6.58 1.80 8.50
N LYS A 59 -7.43 0.77 8.43
CA LYS A 59 -7.00 -0.62 8.69
C LYS A 59 -5.98 -1.08 7.66
N LEU A 60 -6.22 -0.80 6.38
CA LEU A 60 -5.30 -1.14 5.30
C LEU A 60 -3.92 -0.51 5.51
N SER A 61 -3.86 0.79 5.79
CA SER A 61 -2.61 1.52 6.06
C SER A 61 -1.84 0.91 7.22
N GLN A 62 -2.51 0.57 8.33
CA GLN A 62 -1.88 -0.08 9.48
C GLN A 62 -1.26 -1.44 9.11
N HIS A 63 -2.01 -2.30 8.43
CA HIS A 63 -1.53 -3.64 8.06
C HIS A 63 -0.44 -3.57 6.99
N ALA A 64 -0.56 -2.64 6.04
CA ALA A 64 0.47 -2.40 5.03
C ALA A 64 1.79 -1.94 5.66
N GLY A 65 1.73 -0.99 6.61
CA GLY A 65 2.92 -0.54 7.34
C GLY A 65 3.56 -1.65 8.16
N LEU A 66 2.78 -2.48 8.84
CA LEU A 66 3.29 -3.65 9.56
C LEU A 66 3.96 -4.66 8.63
N LEU A 67 3.35 -4.96 7.49
CA LEU A 67 3.94 -5.87 6.51
C LEU A 67 5.23 -5.31 5.92
N ALA A 68 5.26 -4.02 5.59
CA ALA A 68 6.47 -3.34 5.12
C ALA A 68 7.62 -3.50 6.13
N ALA A 69 7.37 -3.21 7.41
CA ALA A 69 8.37 -3.37 8.47
C ALA A 69 8.88 -4.83 8.63
N VAL A 70 8.06 -5.84 8.32
CA VAL A 70 8.46 -7.25 8.34
C VAL A 70 9.32 -7.61 7.12
N LEU A 71 9.04 -7.01 5.96
CA LEU A 71 9.71 -7.28 4.69
C LEU A 71 10.98 -6.44 4.49
N GLU A 72 11.07 -5.30 5.16
CA GLU A 72 12.27 -4.47 5.17
C GLU A 72 13.47 -5.32 5.58
N PRO A 73 14.58 -5.26 4.80
CA PRO A 73 15.77 -5.99 5.17
C PRO A 73 16.19 -5.51 6.54
N LYS A 74 16.20 -6.43 7.53
CA LYS A 74 16.84 -6.16 8.80
C LYS A 74 18.27 -5.81 8.46
N SER A 75 18.64 -4.54 8.60
CA SER A 75 20.02 -4.10 8.50
C SER A 75 20.79 -4.99 9.46
N GLY A 76 21.43 -6.01 8.91
CA GLY A 76 22.32 -6.85 9.69
C GLY A 76 23.31 -5.87 10.28
N THR A 77 23.38 -5.84 11.60
CA THR A 77 24.58 -5.36 12.28
C THR A 77 25.72 -6.11 11.61
N GLY A 78 26.37 -5.46 10.64
CA GLY A 78 27.66 -5.89 10.15
C GLY A 78 28.53 -5.87 11.38
N TRP A 79 28.70 -7.05 11.98
CA TRP A 79 29.77 -7.29 12.92
C TRP A 79 31.06 -7.14 12.12
N VAL A 80 31.51 -5.89 11.98
CA VAL A 80 32.88 -5.52 11.66
C VAL A 80 33.61 -5.44 13.00
N GLY A 81 33.60 -6.56 13.73
CA GLY A 81 34.41 -6.77 14.94
C GLY A 81 35.37 -7.88 14.60
N GLY A 82 36.63 -7.52 14.37
CA GLY A 82 37.67 -8.43 13.87
C GLY A 82 37.70 -9.76 14.60
N MET A 83 37.91 -10.85 13.84
CA MET A 83 38.49 -12.06 14.41
C MET A 83 39.74 -11.65 15.19
N PRO A 84 39.84 -11.96 16.50
CA PRO A 84 41.15 -11.95 17.13
C PRO A 84 41.95 -13.08 16.47
N ASP A 85 42.97 -12.68 15.70
CA ASP A 85 44.05 -13.57 15.33
C ASP A 85 44.64 -14.13 16.62
N LYS A 86 44.51 -15.44 16.77
CA LYS A 86 45.39 -16.36 17.52
C LYS A 86 45.82 -15.92 18.93
N LEU A 87 45.38 -16.69 19.92
CA LEU A 87 46.25 -17.21 20.99
C LEU A 87 45.91 -18.68 21.25
#